data_AF-A0A0Q7AIV4-F1
#
_entry.id   AF-A0A0Q7AIV4-F1
#
_cell.length_a   1.000
_cell.length_b   1.000
_cell.length_c   1.000
_cell.angle_alpha   90.00
_cell.angle_beta   90.00
_cell.angle_gamma   90.00
#
_symmetry.space_group_name_H-M   'P 1'
#
loop_
_entity.id
_entity.type
_entity.pdbx_description
1 polymer ?
#
loop_
_entity_poly.entity_id
_entity_poly.type
_entity_poly.pdbx_seq_one_letter_code
_entity_poly.pdbx_strand_id
1 'polypeptide(L)'
;MVVDLPRRWRWTIVGACAVVVALGLVFVGLTRLEAGAASAETPAIARAAAVAPPIAVARPEPPEPAASAAERHASDEVQVCGGAWVRTEPDGSFDRAEFDRATGLPRQRERVLAALRSSPSELARAAALLLAGADTAEPAARPARVADPLARIALASTDPRVYALAFKACGGLRERGEGACRMLSAEQWARLDPDNAAPWRFIHAAGSARGDVAAQEEALFRLARARRSASGFFDVAGAVLAVTPDDEAALLAASTLVTEAIGIEAAVALPSMQPLVQACRGPALRDPNRAQTCRLLAEALTERADTLLDRMIGVAVGREIGWSVQRTDRMRGEYTAYLASLADSGVPERSAESLGCARIRRDLDRLRRTAALGEVGAMREWVTASGKPAWVDPVR
;
A
#
# COMPACT_ATOMS: atom_id res chain seq x y z
N MET A 1 -18.38 29.75 23.23
CA MET A 1 -19.64 29.47 22.50
C MET A 1 -20.10 28.08 22.93
N VAL A 2 -21.11 27.98 23.80
CA VAL A 2 -21.58 26.69 24.33
C VAL A 2 -22.62 26.15 23.36
N VAL A 3 -22.26 25.10 22.61
CA VAL A 3 -23.16 24.46 21.66
C VAL A 3 -24.03 23.47 22.43
N ASP A 4 -25.32 23.78 22.54
CA ASP A 4 -26.27 22.92 23.23
C ASP A 4 -26.65 21.74 22.34
N LEU A 5 -26.03 20.58 22.60
CA LEU A 5 -26.28 19.35 21.86
C LEU A 5 -27.63 18.72 22.27
N PRO A 6 -28.47 18.30 21.30
CA PRO A 6 -29.77 17.68 21.58
C PRO A 6 -29.64 16.44 22.47
N ARG A 7 -30.53 16.32 23.45
CA ARG A 7 -30.50 15.31 24.54
C ARG A 7 -30.36 13.85 24.05
N ARG A 8 -30.84 13.55 22.83
CA ARG A 8 -30.71 12.23 22.18
C ARG A 8 -29.28 11.89 21.73
N TRP A 9 -28.43 12.88 21.48
CA TRP A 9 -27.02 12.69 21.06
C TRP A 9 -26.07 12.53 22.24
N ARG A 10 -26.45 13.02 23.43
CA ARG A 10 -25.63 12.91 24.64
C ARG A 10 -25.39 11.45 25.04
N TRP A 11 -26.43 10.60 24.96
CA TRP A 11 -26.31 9.18 25.30
C TRP A 11 -25.49 8.39 24.28
N THR A 12 -25.60 8.74 22.99
CA THR A 12 -24.81 8.10 21.92
C THR A 12 -23.32 8.42 22.04
N ILE A 13 -22.98 9.67 22.37
CA ILE A 13 -21.59 10.10 22.57
C ILE A 13 -21.01 9.45 23.82
N VAL A 14 -21.76 9.41 24.93
CA VAL A 14 -21.31 8.74 26.16
C VAL A 14 -21.11 7.24 25.92
N GLY A 15 -22.01 6.58 25.18
CA GLY A 15 -21.85 5.18 24.81
C GLY A 15 -20.62 4.92 23.94
N ALA A 16 -20.38 5.77 22.93
CA ALA A 16 -19.21 5.67 22.07
C ALA A 16 -17.89 5.87 22.84
N CYS A 17 -17.84 6.87 23.73
CA CYS A 17 -16.67 7.10 24.59
C CYS A 17 -16.40 5.93 25.53
N ALA A 18 -17.44 5.31 26.10
CA ALA A 18 -17.28 4.15 26.98
C ALA A 18 -16.71 2.93 26.23
N VAL A 19 -17.14 2.68 24.99
CA VAL A 19 -16.61 1.60 24.15
C VAL A 19 -15.14 1.85 23.78
N VAL A 20 -14.77 3.09 23.42
CA VAL A 20 -13.38 3.46 23.11
C VAL A 20 -12.47 3.27 24.32
N VAL A 21 -12.91 3.67 25.52
CA VAL A 21 -12.14 3.47 26.77
C VAL A 21 -12.00 1.99 27.09
N ALA A 22 -13.05 1.18 26.94
CA ALA A 22 -12.98 -0.26 27.18
C ALA A 22 -12.02 -0.96 26.21
N LEU A 23 -12.02 -0.60 24.93
CA LEU A 23 -11.08 -1.11 23.93
C LEU A 23 -9.63 -0.68 24.23
N GLY A 24 -9.44 0.57 24.66
CA GLY A 24 -8.13 1.07 25.09
C GLY A 24 -7.57 0.30 26.30
N LEU A 25 -8.41 -0.03 27.28
CA LEU A 25 -8.00 -0.81 28.46
C LEU A 25 -7.65 -2.27 28.10
N VAL A 26 -8.39 -2.89 27.16
CA VAL A 26 -8.06 -4.23 26.65
C VAL A 26 -6.74 -4.22 25.89
N PHE A 27 -6.49 -3.19 25.07
CA PHE A 27 -5.24 -3.03 24.33
C PHE A 27 -4.03 -2.85 25.27
N VAL A 28 -4.15 -1.99 26.28
CA VAL A 28 -3.10 -1.81 27.31
C VAL A 28 -2.87 -3.11 28.11
N GLY A 29 -3.94 -3.85 28.45
CA GLY A 29 -3.82 -5.15 29.12
C GLY A 29 -3.05 -6.19 28.30
N LEU A 30 -3.28 -6.24 26.98
CA LEU A 30 -2.58 -7.15 26.06
C LEU A 30 -1.08 -6.79 25.92
N THR A 31 -0.75 -5.50 25.81
CA THR A 31 0.67 -5.06 25.72
C THR A 31 1.48 -5.34 26.99
N ARG A 32 0.85 -5.32 28.17
CA ARG A 32 1.53 -5.61 29.44
C ARG A 32 1.81 -7.11 29.65
N LEU A 33 1.05 -8.00 29.00
CA LEU A 33 1.31 -9.44 29.06
C LEU A 33 2.55 -9.83 28.23
N GLU A 34 2.93 -9.05 27.21
CA GLU A 34 4.12 -9.29 26.40
C GLU A 34 5.42 -8.79 27.08
N ALA A 35 5.34 -7.81 27.98
CA ALA A 35 6.50 -7.24 28.66
C ALA A 35 7.04 -8.09 29.83
N GLY A 36 6.32 -9.15 30.24
CA GLY A 36 6.64 -9.93 31.45
C GLY A 36 7.66 -11.06 31.28
N ALA A 37 8.16 -11.34 30.08
CA ALA A 37 8.88 -12.59 29.80
C ALA A 37 10.39 -12.48 29.51
N ALA A 38 11.03 -11.32 29.69
CA ALA A 38 12.47 -11.19 29.40
C ALA A 38 13.20 -10.30 30.41
N SER A 39 13.48 -10.85 31.58
CA SER A 39 14.56 -10.38 32.45
C SER A 39 15.46 -11.57 32.79
N ALA A 40 16.48 -11.78 31.97
CA ALA A 40 17.65 -12.57 32.33
C ALA A 40 18.88 -11.68 32.18
N GLU A 41 19.64 -11.57 33.26
CA GLU A 41 20.87 -10.78 33.39
C GLU A 41 21.88 -11.14 32.29
N THR A 42 22.44 -10.11 31.66
CA THR A 42 23.57 -10.25 30.74
C THR A 42 24.85 -9.80 31.44
N PRO A 43 25.95 -10.58 31.41
CA PRO A 43 27.22 -10.18 31.98
C PRO A 43 27.91 -9.12 31.11
N ALA A 44 28.65 -8.22 31.76
CA ALA A 44 29.46 -7.20 31.11
C ALA A 44 30.60 -7.83 30.30
N ILE A 45 30.63 -7.57 28.99
CA ILE A 45 31.74 -7.92 28.09
C ILE A 45 32.45 -6.64 27.64
N ALA A 46 33.78 -6.72 27.63
CA ALA A 46 34.76 -5.67 27.42
C ALA A 46 34.69 -4.97 26.05
N ARG A 47 35.09 -3.69 26.07
CA ARG A 47 35.27 -2.78 24.91
C ARG A 47 36.18 -3.38 23.84
N ALA A 48 35.69 -3.47 22.61
CA ALA A 48 36.50 -3.65 21.40
C ALA A 48 36.74 -2.31 20.69
N ALA A 49 37.91 -2.22 20.06
CA ALA A 49 38.54 -1.01 19.54
C ALA A 49 37.81 -0.31 18.38
N ALA A 50 38.10 0.98 18.25
CA ALA A 50 37.57 1.90 17.25
C ALA A 50 37.88 1.46 15.80
N VAL A 51 36.84 1.45 14.97
CA VAL A 51 36.92 1.30 13.51
C VAL A 51 37.14 2.68 12.90
N ALA A 52 38.11 2.77 11.98
CA ALA A 52 38.46 4.00 11.27
C ALA A 52 37.30 4.53 10.40
N PRO A 53 37.21 5.86 10.20
CA PRO A 53 36.17 6.46 9.37
C PRO A 53 36.36 6.11 7.88
N PRO A 54 35.27 6.02 7.10
CA PRO A 54 35.36 5.82 5.65
C PRO A 54 35.95 7.05 4.95
N ILE A 55 36.74 6.79 3.92
CA ILE A 55 37.34 7.78 3.03
C ILE A 55 36.22 8.53 2.29
N ALA A 56 36.17 9.85 2.44
CA ALA A 56 35.24 10.72 1.73
C ALA A 56 35.61 10.78 0.23
N VAL A 57 34.73 10.27 -0.63
CA VAL A 57 34.80 10.47 -2.07
C VAL A 57 34.26 11.86 -2.37
N ALA A 58 35.10 12.75 -2.90
CA ALA A 58 34.71 14.10 -3.31
C ALA A 58 33.60 14.02 -4.38
N ARG A 59 32.42 14.55 -4.06
CA ARG A 59 31.36 14.79 -5.05
C ARG A 59 31.75 15.98 -5.92
N PRO A 60 31.59 15.91 -7.25
CA PRO A 60 31.74 17.08 -8.10
C PRO A 60 30.70 18.14 -7.70
N GLU A 61 31.19 19.38 -7.60
CA GLU A 61 30.41 20.56 -7.28
C GLU A 61 29.36 20.80 -8.38
N PRO A 62 28.06 20.84 -8.06
CA PRO A 62 27.03 21.10 -9.06
C PRO A 62 27.20 22.52 -9.62
N PRO A 63 26.99 22.73 -10.93
CA PRO A 63 27.11 24.04 -11.54
C PRO A 63 26.15 25.03 -10.87
N GLU A 64 26.69 26.20 -10.54
CA GLU A 64 25.98 27.31 -9.93
C GLU A 64 24.79 27.70 -10.82
N PRO A 65 23.54 27.58 -10.33
CA PRO A 65 22.39 27.91 -11.14
C PRO A 65 22.42 29.40 -11.47
N ALA A 66 22.42 29.71 -12.77
CA ALA A 66 22.31 31.08 -13.26
C ALA A 66 21.14 31.76 -12.56
N ALA A 67 21.42 32.87 -11.87
CA ALA A 67 20.44 33.68 -11.16
C ALA A 67 19.42 34.25 -12.17
N SER A 68 18.36 33.47 -12.42
CA SER A 68 17.15 33.96 -13.05
C SER A 68 16.62 35.10 -12.21
N ALA A 69 16.25 36.22 -12.85
CA ALA A 69 15.64 37.37 -12.21
C ALA A 69 14.44 36.90 -11.36
N ALA A 70 14.65 36.82 -10.04
CA ALA A 70 13.62 36.41 -9.11
C ALA A 70 12.62 37.55 -9.01
N GLU A 71 11.50 37.43 -9.73
CA GLU A 71 10.31 38.19 -9.39
C GLU A 71 10.03 37.98 -7.90
N ARG A 72 9.90 39.09 -7.16
CA ARG A 72 9.60 39.04 -5.73
C ARG A 72 8.14 38.63 -5.57
N HIS A 73 7.91 37.33 -5.46
CA HIS A 73 6.59 36.78 -5.13
C HIS A 73 6.23 37.07 -3.67
N ALA A 74 4.93 37.10 -3.39
CA ALA A 74 4.47 37.34 -2.03
C ALA A 74 4.84 36.14 -1.15
N SER A 75 5.07 36.39 0.15
CA SER A 75 5.46 35.34 1.10
C SER A 75 4.38 34.27 1.31
N ASP A 76 3.16 34.51 0.83
CA ASP A 76 2.00 33.63 0.87
C ASP A 76 1.72 32.95 -0.49
N GLU A 77 2.67 32.96 -1.43
CA GLU A 77 2.54 32.24 -2.71
C GLU A 77 3.54 31.08 -2.82
N VAL A 78 3.08 29.98 -3.40
CA VAL A 78 3.90 28.80 -3.68
C VAL A 78 3.83 28.47 -5.16
N GLN A 79 4.99 28.26 -5.79
CA GLN A 79 5.05 27.73 -7.14
C GLN A 79 4.78 26.23 -7.14
N VAL A 80 3.80 25.80 -7.93
CA VAL A 80 3.44 24.39 -8.10
C VAL A 80 3.91 23.87 -9.44
N CYS A 81 4.00 22.55 -9.57
CA CYS A 81 4.43 21.94 -10.81
C CYS A 81 3.54 22.37 -11.99
N GLY A 82 4.18 22.72 -13.11
CA GLY A 82 3.55 23.41 -14.23
C GLY A 82 3.77 24.94 -14.20
N GLY A 83 4.46 25.47 -13.19
CA GLY A 83 4.90 26.86 -13.11
C GLY A 83 3.86 27.84 -12.57
N ALA A 84 2.66 27.37 -12.22
CA ALA A 84 1.61 28.20 -11.63
C ALA A 84 1.99 28.61 -10.21
N TRP A 85 1.59 29.83 -9.82
CA TRP A 85 1.67 30.30 -8.44
C TRP A 85 0.29 30.23 -7.82
N VAL A 86 0.22 29.69 -6.61
CA VAL A 86 -1.03 29.55 -5.85
C VAL A 86 -0.84 30.12 -4.46
N ARG A 87 -1.87 30.85 -4.01
CA ARG A 87 -1.86 31.48 -2.69
C ARG A 87 -2.14 30.45 -1.60
N THR A 88 -1.29 30.44 -0.58
CA THR A 88 -1.45 29.65 0.64
C THR A 88 -2.17 30.46 1.72
N GLU A 89 -3.10 29.81 2.41
CA GLU A 89 -3.63 30.28 3.70
C GLU A 89 -2.55 30.16 4.80
N PRO A 90 -2.73 30.79 5.99
CA PRO A 90 -1.77 30.70 7.10
C PRO A 90 -1.53 29.28 7.61
N ASP A 91 -2.48 28.36 7.39
CA ASP A 91 -2.32 26.95 7.69
C ASP A 91 -1.66 26.17 6.52
N GLY A 92 -1.27 26.83 5.43
CA GLY A 92 -0.68 26.19 4.26
C GLY A 92 -1.69 25.42 3.39
N SER A 93 -2.99 25.56 3.62
CA SER A 93 -4.01 25.12 2.67
C SER A 93 -4.14 26.10 1.49
N PHE A 94 -4.86 25.70 0.44
CA PHE A 94 -5.14 26.54 -0.73
C PHE A 94 -6.65 26.51 -0.98
N ASP A 95 -7.22 27.59 -1.50
CA ASP A 95 -8.56 27.53 -2.08
C ASP A 95 -8.55 26.56 -3.25
N ARG A 96 -9.40 25.53 -3.17
CA ARG A 96 -9.40 24.44 -4.16
C ARG A 96 -9.74 24.94 -5.57
N ALA A 97 -10.69 25.86 -5.68
CA ALA A 97 -11.14 26.35 -6.96
C ALA A 97 -10.09 27.27 -7.61
N GLU A 98 -9.40 28.09 -6.83
CA GLU A 98 -8.23 28.86 -7.27
C GLU A 98 -7.10 27.94 -7.71
N PHE A 99 -6.75 26.93 -6.91
CA PHE A 99 -5.73 25.95 -7.24
C PHE A 99 -6.05 25.24 -8.57
N ASP A 100 -7.28 24.75 -8.73
CA ASP A 100 -7.71 24.05 -9.96
C ASP A 100 -7.68 24.98 -11.18
N ARG A 101 -8.04 26.27 -11.02
CA ARG A 101 -7.95 27.26 -12.11
C ARG A 101 -6.50 27.59 -12.48
N ALA A 102 -5.65 27.85 -11.49
CA ALA A 102 -4.25 28.24 -11.70
C ALA A 102 -3.44 27.11 -12.36
N THR A 103 -3.68 25.87 -11.95
CA THR A 103 -2.95 24.70 -12.45
C THR A 103 -3.56 24.08 -13.71
N GLY A 104 -4.83 24.37 -14.01
CA GLY A 104 -5.58 23.65 -15.05
C GLY A 104 -5.75 22.15 -14.74
N LEU A 105 -5.66 21.77 -13.46
CA LEU A 105 -5.65 20.37 -13.02
C LEU A 105 -6.85 19.55 -13.55
N PRO A 106 -8.10 20.05 -13.55
CA PRO A 106 -9.22 19.28 -14.10
C PRO A 106 -9.05 18.89 -15.57
N ARG A 107 -8.49 19.80 -16.40
CA ARG A 107 -8.24 19.54 -17.82
C ARG A 107 -7.15 18.49 -18.01
N GLN A 108 -6.07 18.58 -17.24
CA GLN A 108 -4.97 17.62 -17.31
C GLN A 108 -5.39 16.24 -16.78
N ARG A 109 -6.18 16.19 -15.70
CA ARG A 109 -6.81 14.96 -15.20
C ARG A 109 -7.62 14.28 -16.30
N GLU A 110 -8.52 15.01 -16.96
CA GLU A 110 -9.35 14.44 -18.03
C GLU A 110 -8.50 13.99 -19.24
N ARG A 111 -7.41 14.68 -19.57
CA ARG A 111 -6.46 14.22 -20.61
C ARG A 111 -5.85 12.86 -20.26
N VAL A 112 -5.43 12.65 -19.02
CA VAL A 112 -4.90 11.34 -18.56
C VAL A 112 -5.99 10.27 -18.54
N LEU A 113 -7.19 10.59 -18.05
CA LEU A 113 -8.33 9.66 -18.07
C LEU A 113 -8.73 9.28 -19.50
N ALA A 114 -8.75 10.22 -20.44
CA ALA A 114 -9.01 9.96 -21.85
C ALA A 114 -7.94 9.06 -22.48
N ALA A 115 -6.67 9.24 -22.11
CA ALA A 115 -5.58 8.36 -22.52
C ALA A 115 -5.76 6.93 -21.96
N LEU A 116 -6.20 6.78 -20.71
CA LEU A 116 -6.54 5.47 -20.15
C LEU A 116 -7.71 4.80 -20.88
N ARG A 117 -8.79 5.54 -21.15
CA ARG A 117 -9.99 5.02 -21.86
C ARG A 117 -9.68 4.59 -23.29
N SER A 118 -8.77 5.29 -23.97
CA SER A 118 -8.35 4.98 -25.35
C SER A 118 -7.20 3.98 -25.44
N SER A 119 -6.64 3.56 -24.30
CA SER A 119 -5.52 2.62 -24.27
C SER A 119 -5.92 1.23 -24.80
N PRO A 120 -5.02 0.54 -25.55
CA PRO A 120 -5.26 -0.84 -25.95
C PRO A 120 -5.25 -1.82 -24.77
N SER A 121 -4.65 -1.44 -23.63
CA SER A 121 -4.63 -2.25 -22.41
C SER A 121 -6.00 -2.32 -21.74
N GLU A 122 -6.52 -3.53 -21.53
CA GLU A 122 -7.77 -3.74 -20.81
C GLU A 122 -7.69 -3.22 -19.37
N LEU A 123 -6.54 -3.40 -18.72
CA LEU A 123 -6.27 -2.90 -17.37
C LEU A 123 -6.31 -1.36 -17.33
N ALA A 124 -5.78 -0.67 -18.35
CA ALA A 124 -5.84 0.79 -18.41
C ALA A 124 -7.28 1.30 -18.56
N ARG A 125 -8.10 0.65 -19.41
CA ARG A 125 -9.52 1.01 -19.54
C ARG A 125 -10.30 0.74 -18.26
N ALA A 126 -10.02 -0.37 -17.59
CA ALA A 126 -10.59 -0.70 -16.28
C ALA A 126 -10.19 0.31 -15.19
N ALA A 127 -8.91 0.73 -15.16
CA ALA A 127 -8.41 1.78 -14.28
C ALA A 127 -9.13 3.12 -14.53
N ALA A 128 -9.38 3.47 -15.79
CA ALA A 128 -10.10 4.69 -16.14
C ALA A 128 -11.53 4.71 -15.56
N LEU A 129 -12.24 3.58 -15.63
CA LEU A 129 -13.58 3.43 -15.08
C LEU A 129 -13.56 3.57 -13.55
N LEU A 130 -12.57 2.98 -12.88
CA LEU A 130 -12.41 3.05 -11.44
C LEU A 130 -12.17 4.49 -10.96
N LEU A 131 -11.24 5.21 -11.60
CA LEU A 131 -10.86 6.58 -11.26
C LEU A 131 -11.95 7.60 -11.61
N ALA A 132 -12.66 7.44 -12.73
CA ALA A 132 -13.80 8.30 -13.07
C ALA A 132 -14.93 8.22 -12.04
N GLY A 133 -15.06 7.09 -11.34
CA GLY A 133 -15.98 6.95 -10.23
C GLY A 133 -15.66 7.81 -9.01
N ALA A 134 -14.39 8.20 -8.82
CA ALA A 134 -13.94 8.93 -7.65
C ALA A 134 -14.41 10.40 -7.61
N ASP A 135 -14.90 10.92 -8.74
CA ASP A 135 -15.37 12.30 -8.87
C ASP A 135 -16.90 12.44 -8.59
N THR A 136 -17.59 11.34 -8.27
CA THR A 136 -19.05 11.37 -8.02
C THR A 136 -19.40 12.04 -6.69
N ALA A 137 -20.33 13.01 -6.72
CA ALA A 137 -20.86 13.70 -5.54
C ALA A 137 -21.63 12.79 -4.55
N GLU A 138 -21.97 11.56 -4.94
CA GLU A 138 -22.68 10.57 -4.10
C GLU A 138 -21.78 9.36 -3.79
N PRO A 139 -20.96 9.40 -2.73
CA PRO A 139 -20.08 8.30 -2.35
C PRO A 139 -20.81 6.96 -2.17
N ALA A 140 -22.06 6.99 -1.70
CA ALA A 140 -22.87 5.79 -1.48
C ALA A 140 -23.27 5.07 -2.78
N ALA A 141 -23.41 5.78 -3.90
CA ALA A 141 -23.78 5.21 -5.20
C ALA A 141 -22.56 4.74 -6.01
N ARG A 142 -21.36 5.15 -5.63
CA ARG A 142 -20.09 4.84 -6.32
C ARG A 142 -19.89 3.34 -6.56
N PRO A 143 -20.10 2.43 -5.56
CA PRO A 143 -19.86 1.00 -5.79
C PRO A 143 -20.69 0.46 -6.95
N ALA A 144 -21.99 0.76 -7.03
CA ALA A 144 -22.85 0.23 -8.07
C ALA A 144 -22.51 0.78 -9.48
N ARG A 145 -22.16 2.07 -9.58
CA ARG A 145 -21.85 2.71 -10.87
C ARG A 145 -20.52 2.27 -11.47
N VAL A 146 -19.57 1.86 -10.61
CA VAL A 146 -18.21 1.52 -11.02
C VAL A 146 -18.00 0.01 -11.06
N ALA A 147 -18.39 -0.71 -9.99
CA ALA A 147 -18.07 -2.11 -9.83
C ALA A 147 -18.88 -3.01 -10.78
N ASP A 148 -20.15 -2.70 -11.08
CA ASP A 148 -20.95 -3.52 -11.99
C ASP A 148 -20.43 -3.50 -13.44
N PRO A 149 -20.16 -2.33 -14.07
CA PRO A 149 -19.52 -2.31 -15.39
C PRO A 149 -18.13 -2.94 -15.38
N LEU A 150 -17.35 -2.75 -14.30
CA LEU A 150 -16.03 -3.36 -14.14
C LEU A 150 -16.12 -4.90 -14.06
N ALA A 151 -17.13 -5.43 -13.38
CA ALA A 151 -17.40 -6.87 -13.34
C ALA A 151 -17.71 -7.43 -14.74
N ARG A 152 -18.49 -6.72 -15.57
CA ARG A 152 -18.78 -7.14 -16.95
C ARG A 152 -17.52 -7.18 -17.81
N ILE A 153 -16.64 -6.19 -17.66
CA ILE A 153 -15.33 -6.18 -18.33
C ILE A 153 -14.52 -7.41 -17.89
N ALA A 154 -14.44 -7.67 -16.59
CA ALA A 154 -13.71 -8.82 -16.06
C ALA A 154 -14.26 -10.18 -16.51
N LEU A 155 -15.58 -10.33 -16.62
CA LEU A 155 -16.23 -11.56 -17.09
C LEU A 155 -15.92 -11.86 -18.58
N ALA A 156 -15.60 -10.84 -19.37
CA ALA A 156 -15.22 -10.97 -20.77
C ALA A 156 -13.70 -11.02 -21.00
N SER A 157 -12.89 -10.72 -19.96
CA SER A 157 -11.44 -10.60 -20.05
C SER A 157 -10.74 -11.91 -19.69
N THR A 158 -9.58 -12.14 -20.30
CA THR A 158 -8.63 -13.19 -19.89
C THR A 158 -7.45 -12.64 -19.09
N ASP A 159 -7.34 -11.32 -18.89
CA ASP A 159 -6.28 -10.72 -18.08
C ASP A 159 -6.62 -10.90 -16.58
N PRO A 160 -5.85 -11.69 -15.83
CA PRO A 160 -6.11 -11.94 -14.43
C PRO A 160 -6.03 -10.68 -13.56
N ARG A 161 -5.33 -9.62 -13.99
CA ARG A 161 -5.26 -8.34 -13.26
C ARG A 161 -6.56 -7.55 -13.37
N VAL A 162 -7.18 -7.57 -14.56
CA VAL A 162 -8.53 -6.97 -14.75
C VAL A 162 -9.54 -7.69 -13.87
N TYR A 163 -9.48 -9.03 -13.85
CA TYR A 163 -10.34 -9.84 -13.00
C TYR A 163 -10.11 -9.55 -11.50
N ALA A 164 -8.85 -9.47 -11.07
CA ALA A 164 -8.49 -9.12 -9.69
C ALA A 164 -9.03 -7.74 -9.29
N LEU A 165 -8.87 -6.74 -10.16
CA LEU A 165 -9.36 -5.38 -9.91
C LEU A 165 -10.88 -5.35 -9.74
N ALA A 166 -11.61 -6.02 -10.62
CA ALA A 166 -13.07 -6.14 -10.53
C ALA A 166 -13.51 -6.89 -9.27
N PHE A 167 -12.85 -8.01 -8.96
CA PHE A 167 -13.14 -8.80 -7.78
C PHE A 167 -12.99 -7.99 -6.49
N LYS A 168 -11.90 -7.21 -6.38
CA LYS A 168 -11.64 -6.29 -5.26
C LYS A 168 -12.70 -5.18 -5.17
N ALA A 169 -13.00 -4.51 -6.28
CA ALA A 169 -13.98 -3.43 -6.33
C ALA A 169 -15.42 -3.90 -6.01
N CYS A 170 -15.75 -5.15 -6.34
CA CYS A 170 -17.06 -5.75 -6.12
C CYS A 170 -17.32 -6.25 -4.68
N GLY A 171 -16.35 -6.18 -3.76
CA GLY A 171 -16.41 -6.84 -2.44
C GLY A 171 -17.78 -6.80 -1.75
N GLY A 172 -18.26 -5.61 -1.38
CA GLY A 172 -19.55 -5.46 -0.68
C GLY A 172 -20.79 -5.76 -1.53
N LEU A 173 -20.73 -5.62 -2.85
CA LEU A 173 -21.85 -5.96 -3.74
C LEU A 173 -21.97 -7.47 -3.96
N ARG A 174 -20.83 -8.16 -4.00
CA ARG A 174 -20.76 -9.61 -4.14
C ARG A 174 -21.35 -10.30 -2.92
N GLU A 175 -21.10 -9.79 -1.72
CA GLU A 175 -21.71 -10.29 -0.47
C GLU A 175 -23.24 -10.12 -0.46
N ARG A 176 -23.76 -9.07 -1.12
CA ARG A 176 -25.21 -8.86 -1.29
C ARG A 176 -25.81 -9.58 -2.49
N GLY A 177 -25.00 -10.22 -3.33
CA GLY A 177 -25.47 -10.95 -4.52
C GLY A 177 -26.03 -10.06 -5.64
N GLU A 178 -25.57 -8.81 -5.72
CA GLU A 178 -26.11 -7.82 -6.66
C GLU A 178 -25.39 -7.82 -8.02
N GLY A 179 -26.15 -7.61 -9.11
CA GLY A 179 -25.62 -7.32 -10.45
C GLY A 179 -24.69 -8.39 -11.04
N ALA A 180 -23.76 -7.95 -11.88
CA ALA A 180 -22.68 -8.76 -12.46
C ALA A 180 -21.61 -9.13 -11.42
N CYS A 181 -21.46 -8.33 -10.34
CA CYS A 181 -20.50 -8.62 -9.26
C CYS A 181 -20.73 -9.98 -8.60
N ARG A 182 -21.98 -10.48 -8.55
CA ARG A 182 -22.30 -11.82 -8.01
C ARG A 182 -21.67 -12.99 -8.78
N MET A 183 -21.27 -12.76 -10.04
CA MET A 183 -20.66 -13.79 -10.89
C MET A 183 -19.14 -13.90 -10.67
N LEU A 184 -18.53 -12.94 -9.98
CA LEU A 184 -17.10 -12.99 -9.69
C LEU A 184 -16.86 -13.90 -8.48
N SER A 185 -15.86 -14.76 -8.57
CA SER A 185 -15.40 -15.57 -7.43
C SER A 185 -13.87 -15.67 -7.37
N ALA A 186 -13.34 -15.97 -6.18
CA ALA A 186 -11.91 -16.16 -5.97
C ALA A 186 -11.41 -17.46 -6.64
N GLU A 187 -12.25 -18.46 -6.78
CA GLU A 187 -11.97 -19.71 -7.49
C GLU A 187 -11.81 -19.47 -8.99
N GLN A 188 -12.65 -18.62 -9.59
CA GLN A 188 -12.46 -18.23 -10.98
C GLN A 188 -11.19 -17.40 -11.16
N TRP A 189 -10.87 -16.50 -10.22
CA TRP A 189 -9.58 -15.81 -10.23
C TRP A 189 -8.41 -16.81 -10.16
N ALA A 190 -8.47 -17.79 -9.26
CA ALA A 190 -7.46 -18.84 -9.15
C ALA A 190 -7.33 -19.69 -10.42
N ARG A 191 -8.41 -19.88 -11.20
CA ARG A 191 -8.34 -20.56 -12.50
C ARG A 191 -7.65 -19.71 -13.57
N LEU A 192 -7.91 -18.40 -13.58
CA LEU A 192 -7.24 -17.47 -14.50
C LEU A 192 -5.77 -17.25 -14.13
N ASP A 193 -5.44 -17.38 -12.84
CA ASP A 193 -4.12 -17.10 -12.30
C ASP A 193 -3.63 -18.16 -11.30
N PRO A 194 -3.40 -19.42 -11.75
CA PRO A 194 -3.15 -20.54 -10.84
C PRO A 194 -1.84 -20.44 -10.08
N ASP A 195 -0.86 -19.71 -10.64
CA ASP A 195 0.47 -19.53 -10.05
C ASP A 195 0.56 -18.36 -9.06
N ASN A 196 -0.54 -17.63 -8.86
CA ASN A 196 -0.63 -16.51 -7.95
C ASN A 196 -1.24 -16.90 -6.62
N ALA A 197 -0.55 -16.56 -5.52
CA ALA A 197 -1.04 -16.77 -4.17
C ALA A 197 -2.28 -15.91 -3.84
N ALA A 198 -2.45 -14.72 -4.45
CA ALA A 198 -3.52 -13.79 -4.09
C ALA A 198 -4.94 -14.39 -4.06
N PRO A 199 -5.46 -15.04 -5.12
CA PRO A 199 -6.80 -15.64 -5.08
C PRO A 199 -6.94 -16.73 -4.02
N TRP A 200 -5.90 -17.54 -3.80
CA TRP A 200 -5.92 -18.60 -2.80
C TRP A 200 -6.02 -18.06 -1.37
N ARG A 201 -5.55 -16.83 -1.09
CA ARG A 201 -5.75 -16.18 0.22
C ARG A 201 -7.22 -15.93 0.49
N PHE A 202 -7.95 -15.45 -0.52
CA PHE A 202 -9.39 -15.23 -0.40
C PHE A 202 -10.15 -16.55 -0.22
N ILE A 203 -9.76 -17.61 -0.95
CA ILE A 203 -10.36 -18.94 -0.80
C ILE A 203 -10.09 -19.48 0.60
N HIS A 204 -8.86 -19.37 1.10
CA HIS A 204 -8.49 -19.80 2.45
C HIS A 204 -9.31 -19.06 3.52
N ALA A 205 -9.39 -17.74 3.45
CA ALA A 205 -10.14 -16.94 4.41
C ALA A 205 -11.65 -17.23 4.35
N ALA A 206 -12.22 -17.41 3.16
CA ALA A 206 -13.61 -17.78 2.99
C ALA A 206 -13.91 -19.19 3.52
N GLY A 207 -13.00 -20.15 3.31
CA GLY A 207 -13.09 -21.49 3.88
C GLY A 207 -13.04 -21.44 5.41
N SER A 208 -12.14 -20.63 5.98
CA SER A 208 -12.05 -20.40 7.42
C SER A 208 -13.34 -19.83 8.01
N ALA A 209 -13.91 -18.80 7.37
CA ALA A 209 -15.17 -18.19 7.80
C ALA A 209 -16.35 -19.17 7.79
N ARG A 210 -16.33 -20.19 6.91
CA ARG A 210 -17.38 -21.23 6.81
C ARG A 210 -17.08 -22.50 7.61
N GLY A 211 -15.91 -22.61 8.25
CA GLY A 211 -15.46 -23.87 8.87
C GLY A 211 -15.16 -24.99 7.85
N ASP A 212 -14.93 -24.65 6.59
CA ASP A 212 -14.61 -25.60 5.52
C ASP A 212 -13.12 -25.93 5.58
N VAL A 213 -12.79 -27.01 6.29
CA VAL A 213 -11.40 -27.45 6.51
C VAL A 213 -10.76 -27.88 5.19
N ALA A 214 -11.48 -28.60 4.33
CA ALA A 214 -10.94 -29.09 3.06
C ALA A 214 -10.55 -27.93 2.12
N ALA A 215 -11.39 -26.90 2.02
CA ALA A 215 -11.07 -25.71 1.23
C ALA A 215 -9.87 -24.93 1.81
N GLN A 216 -9.74 -24.85 3.14
CA GLN A 216 -8.59 -24.23 3.78
C GLN A 216 -7.29 -24.97 3.47
N GLU A 217 -7.28 -26.31 3.57
CA GLU A 217 -6.11 -27.13 3.29
C GLU A 217 -5.63 -27.01 1.85
N GLU A 218 -6.55 -27.14 0.89
CA GLU A 218 -6.19 -26.99 -0.53
C GLU A 218 -5.67 -25.57 -0.83
N ALA A 219 -6.34 -24.54 -0.31
CA ALA A 219 -5.90 -23.17 -0.50
C ALA A 219 -4.52 -22.91 0.12
N LEU A 220 -4.25 -23.43 1.32
CA LEU A 220 -2.94 -23.33 1.97
C LEU A 220 -1.85 -24.01 1.14
N PHE A 221 -2.12 -25.21 0.64
CA PHE A 221 -1.20 -25.93 -0.23
C PHE A 221 -0.89 -25.15 -1.51
N ARG A 222 -1.92 -24.56 -2.15
CA ARG A 222 -1.77 -23.73 -3.35
C ARG A 222 -0.98 -22.46 -3.08
N LEU A 223 -1.25 -21.78 -1.97
CA LEU A 223 -0.47 -20.62 -1.51
C LEU A 223 1.02 -20.95 -1.38
N ALA A 224 1.33 -22.06 -0.71
CA ALA A 224 2.70 -22.49 -0.48
C ALA A 224 3.45 -22.85 -1.78
N ARG A 225 2.72 -23.26 -2.83
CA ARG A 225 3.31 -23.64 -4.13
C ARG A 225 3.28 -22.53 -5.18
N ALA A 226 2.64 -21.41 -4.89
CA ALA A 226 2.54 -20.30 -5.82
C ALA A 226 3.93 -19.79 -6.25
N ARG A 227 4.07 -19.42 -7.53
CA ARG A 227 5.32 -18.85 -8.06
C ARG A 227 5.45 -17.37 -7.72
N ARG A 228 4.35 -16.71 -7.36
CA ARG A 228 4.31 -15.31 -6.92
C ARG A 228 3.11 -15.05 -6.01
N SER A 229 3.21 -14.05 -5.13
CA SER A 229 2.03 -13.41 -4.53
C SER A 229 1.93 -12.02 -5.11
N ALA A 230 1.03 -11.84 -6.08
CA ALA A 230 0.76 -10.54 -6.68
C ALA A 230 -0.64 -10.07 -6.30
N SER A 231 -0.72 -9.09 -5.40
CA SER A 231 -1.99 -8.48 -4.96
C SER A 231 -2.57 -7.50 -6.00
N GLY A 232 -1.71 -7.02 -6.91
CA GLY A 232 -2.05 -5.98 -7.86
C GLY A 232 -2.31 -4.63 -7.21
N PHE A 233 -1.79 -4.37 -6.00
CA PHE A 233 -2.06 -3.15 -5.21
C PHE A 233 -1.60 -1.83 -5.88
N PHE A 234 -0.70 -1.91 -6.86
CA PHE A 234 -0.24 -0.78 -7.65
C PHE A 234 -0.63 -0.88 -9.15
N ASP A 235 -1.53 -1.79 -9.51
CA ASP A 235 -1.88 -2.01 -10.92
C ASP A 235 -2.56 -0.78 -11.52
N VAL A 236 -3.44 -0.11 -10.77
CA VAL A 236 -4.15 1.10 -11.24
C VAL A 236 -3.18 2.27 -11.34
N ALA A 237 -2.34 2.46 -10.33
CA ALA A 237 -1.28 3.47 -10.34
C ALA A 237 -0.31 3.26 -11.53
N GLY A 238 0.12 2.01 -11.76
CA GLY A 238 0.97 1.64 -12.89
C GLY A 238 0.31 1.95 -14.24
N ALA A 239 -1.00 1.68 -14.38
CA ALA A 239 -1.75 2.01 -15.58
C ALA A 239 -1.81 3.52 -15.85
N VAL A 240 -2.05 4.34 -14.82
CA VAL A 240 -2.00 5.81 -14.92
C VAL A 240 -0.63 6.27 -15.40
N LEU A 241 0.43 5.76 -14.75
CA LEU A 241 1.80 6.14 -15.05
C LEU A 241 2.25 5.73 -16.47
N ALA A 242 1.74 4.61 -16.98
CA ALA A 242 2.06 4.10 -18.31
C ALA A 242 1.50 4.96 -19.46
N VAL A 243 0.44 5.74 -19.22
CA VAL A 243 -0.17 6.63 -20.22
C VAL A 243 0.11 8.11 -19.97
N THR A 244 0.76 8.44 -18.84
CA THR A 244 1.08 9.81 -18.48
C THR A 244 2.19 10.35 -19.39
N PRO A 245 1.96 11.44 -20.13
CA PRO A 245 3.00 12.11 -20.91
C PRO A 245 4.13 12.64 -20.01
N ASP A 246 5.37 12.67 -20.52
CA ASP A 246 6.52 13.25 -19.81
C ASP A 246 6.56 14.79 -19.96
N ASP A 247 5.42 15.45 -19.79
CA ASP A 247 5.28 16.90 -19.79
C ASP A 247 4.89 17.41 -18.39
N GLU A 248 5.40 18.58 -18.00
CA GLU A 248 5.23 19.10 -16.64
C GLU A 248 3.77 19.36 -16.26
N ALA A 249 2.94 19.71 -17.24
CA ALA A 249 1.52 19.94 -17.03
C ALA A 249 0.77 18.64 -16.65
N ALA A 250 1.21 17.49 -17.17
CA ALA A 250 0.63 16.19 -16.83
C ALA A 250 1.12 15.63 -15.49
N LEU A 251 2.30 16.03 -15.00
CA LEU A 251 2.89 15.47 -13.78
C LEU A 251 2.00 15.66 -12.54
N LEU A 252 1.45 16.87 -12.34
CA LEU A 252 0.57 17.15 -11.20
C LEU A 252 -0.73 16.33 -11.26
N ALA A 253 -1.32 16.19 -12.46
CA ALA A 253 -2.50 15.38 -12.68
C ALA A 253 -2.23 13.89 -12.43
N ALA A 254 -1.11 13.38 -12.93
CA ALA A 254 -0.70 12.00 -12.70
C ALA A 254 -0.44 11.73 -11.22
N SER A 255 0.22 12.64 -10.49
CA SER A 255 0.42 12.52 -9.04
C SER A 255 -0.89 12.44 -8.28
N THR A 256 -1.87 13.27 -8.65
CA THR A 256 -3.21 13.25 -8.04
C THR A 256 -3.92 11.92 -8.35
N LEU A 257 -3.94 11.48 -9.61
CA LEU A 257 -4.59 10.23 -10.04
C LEU A 257 -3.92 8.99 -9.45
N VAL A 258 -2.60 8.97 -9.33
CA VAL A 258 -1.87 7.86 -8.70
C VAL A 258 -2.16 7.81 -7.19
N THR A 259 -2.20 8.96 -6.52
CA THR A 259 -2.55 9.03 -5.09
C THR A 259 -3.97 8.51 -4.86
N GLU A 260 -4.89 8.90 -5.72
CA GLU A 260 -6.27 8.41 -5.69
C GLU A 260 -6.36 6.91 -5.98
N ALA A 261 -5.63 6.42 -6.98
CA ALA A 261 -5.54 5.00 -7.28
C ALA A 261 -5.10 4.19 -6.05
N ILE A 262 -4.00 4.60 -5.40
CA ILE A 262 -3.50 3.98 -4.18
C ILE A 262 -4.55 4.04 -3.06
N GLY A 263 -5.23 5.18 -2.89
CA GLY A 263 -6.31 5.33 -1.91
C GLY A 263 -7.48 4.38 -2.15
N ILE A 264 -7.90 4.19 -3.40
CA ILE A 264 -8.96 3.25 -3.78
C ILE A 264 -8.51 1.81 -3.52
N GLU A 265 -7.28 1.44 -3.92
CA GLU A 265 -6.77 0.07 -3.74
C GLU A 265 -6.51 -0.25 -2.26
N ALA A 266 -6.14 0.74 -1.44
CA ALA A 266 -5.99 0.61 0.01
C ALA A 266 -7.33 0.50 0.75
N ALA A 267 -8.42 1.04 0.19
CA ALA A 267 -9.75 0.91 0.77
C ALA A 267 -10.39 -0.47 0.53
N VAL A 268 -9.76 -1.33 -0.28
CA VAL A 268 -10.25 -2.70 -0.53
C VAL A 268 -10.14 -3.52 0.75
N ALA A 269 -11.24 -4.18 1.14
CA ALA A 269 -11.23 -5.13 2.24
C ALA A 269 -10.33 -6.33 1.91
N LEU A 270 -9.18 -6.40 2.56
CA LEU A 270 -8.29 -7.56 2.51
C LEU A 270 -8.84 -8.69 3.39
N PRO A 271 -8.70 -9.97 2.98
CA PRO A 271 -9.09 -11.08 3.81
C PRO A 271 -8.22 -11.10 5.08
N SER A 272 -8.79 -11.57 6.19
CA SER A 272 -8.01 -11.78 7.41
C SER A 272 -6.86 -12.74 7.13
N MET A 273 -5.63 -12.32 7.43
CA MET A 273 -4.43 -13.15 7.32
C MET A 273 -4.22 -14.03 8.55
N GLN A 274 -5.00 -13.80 9.61
CA GLN A 274 -4.84 -14.53 10.86
C GLN A 274 -5.01 -16.04 10.67
N PRO A 275 -6.04 -16.58 9.97
CA PRO A 275 -6.16 -18.01 9.72
C PRO A 275 -4.91 -18.66 9.10
N LEU A 276 -4.16 -17.95 8.25
CA LEU A 276 -2.94 -18.48 7.65
C LEU A 276 -1.82 -18.65 8.69
N VAL A 277 -1.62 -17.65 9.54
CA VAL A 277 -0.64 -17.74 10.65
C VAL A 277 -1.05 -18.84 11.63
N GLN A 278 -2.35 -18.94 11.91
CA GLN A 278 -2.93 -19.95 12.79
C GLN A 278 -2.73 -21.39 12.28
N ALA A 279 -2.80 -21.60 10.96
CA ALA A 279 -2.55 -22.91 10.36
C ALA A 279 -1.08 -23.36 10.53
N CYS A 280 -0.17 -22.41 10.77
CA CYS A 280 1.27 -22.64 10.81
C CYS A 280 1.89 -22.44 12.19
N ARG A 281 1.14 -22.62 13.27
CA ARG A 281 1.63 -22.45 14.64
C ARG A 281 1.38 -23.67 15.55
N GLY A 282 2.21 -23.79 16.58
CA GLY A 282 1.98 -24.69 17.71
C GLY A 282 1.76 -26.16 17.32
N PRO A 283 0.75 -26.86 17.87
CA PRO A 283 0.54 -28.29 17.64
C PRO A 283 0.30 -28.68 16.18
N ALA A 284 -0.19 -27.76 15.33
CA ALA A 284 -0.41 -28.03 13.91
C ALA A 284 0.89 -28.39 13.18
N LEU A 285 2.04 -27.88 13.65
CA LEU A 285 3.36 -28.17 13.09
C LEU A 285 3.92 -29.55 13.49
N ARG A 286 3.23 -30.32 14.32
CA ARG A 286 3.62 -31.71 14.62
C ARG A 286 3.38 -32.65 13.43
N ASP A 287 2.47 -32.28 12.53
CA ASP A 287 2.32 -32.98 11.25
C ASP A 287 3.45 -32.56 10.30
N PRO A 288 4.33 -33.49 9.85
CA PRO A 288 5.43 -33.16 8.95
C PRO A 288 4.98 -32.55 7.62
N ASN A 289 3.79 -32.94 7.11
CA ASN A 289 3.25 -32.38 5.86
C ASN A 289 2.82 -30.92 6.05
N ARG A 290 2.19 -30.61 7.19
CA ARG A 290 1.87 -29.23 7.56
C ARG A 290 3.14 -28.40 7.71
N ALA A 291 4.12 -28.90 8.46
CA ALA A 291 5.38 -28.19 8.69
C ALA A 291 6.14 -27.90 7.39
N GLN A 292 6.12 -28.82 6.43
CA GLN A 292 6.67 -28.59 5.10
C GLN A 292 5.88 -27.52 4.32
N THR A 293 4.55 -27.61 4.32
CA THR A 293 3.69 -26.62 3.65
C THR A 293 3.90 -25.22 4.22
N CYS A 294 4.01 -25.09 5.54
CA CYS A 294 4.26 -23.82 6.22
C CYS A 294 5.66 -23.25 5.95
N ARG A 295 6.69 -24.10 5.79
CA ARG A 295 8.01 -23.66 5.30
C ARG A 295 7.92 -23.05 3.90
N LEU A 296 7.26 -23.75 2.98
CA LEU A 296 7.08 -23.27 1.61
C LEU A 296 6.23 -21.99 1.56
N LEU A 297 5.19 -21.89 2.40
CA LEU A 297 4.40 -20.67 2.53
C LEU A 297 5.23 -19.48 3.02
N ALA A 298 6.02 -19.67 4.08
CA ALA A 298 6.88 -18.61 4.61
C ALA A 298 7.83 -18.10 3.53
N GLU A 299 8.48 -19.00 2.78
CA GLU A 299 9.35 -18.65 1.67
C GLU A 299 8.60 -17.97 0.51
N ALA A 300 7.41 -18.46 0.13
CA ALA A 300 6.61 -17.84 -0.92
C ALA A 300 6.23 -16.40 -0.57
N LEU A 301 5.80 -16.16 0.66
CA LEU A 301 5.39 -14.84 1.13
C LEU A 301 6.58 -13.90 1.39
N THR A 302 7.73 -14.38 1.89
CA THR A 302 8.89 -13.49 2.07
C THR A 302 9.65 -13.24 0.78
N GLU A 303 9.77 -14.25 -0.08
CA GLU A 303 10.65 -14.16 -1.24
C GLU A 303 9.94 -13.69 -2.51
N ARG A 304 8.67 -14.10 -2.70
CA ARG A 304 7.95 -13.97 -3.98
C ARG A 304 6.70 -13.09 -3.90
N ALA A 305 6.49 -12.39 -2.79
CA ALA A 305 5.40 -11.42 -2.67
C ALA A 305 5.76 -10.07 -3.27
N ASP A 306 4.75 -9.39 -3.80
CA ASP A 306 4.84 -8.02 -4.29
C ASP A 306 4.59 -6.98 -3.19
N THR A 307 3.82 -7.31 -2.15
CA THR A 307 3.52 -6.38 -1.04
C THR A 307 4.37 -6.60 0.19
N LEU A 308 4.66 -5.51 0.90
CA LEU A 308 5.33 -5.57 2.21
C LEU A 308 4.46 -6.27 3.25
N LEU A 309 3.13 -6.14 3.15
CA LEU A 309 2.19 -6.82 4.04
C LEU A 309 2.36 -8.34 3.96
N ASP A 310 2.35 -8.91 2.76
CA ASP A 310 2.55 -10.35 2.56
C ASP A 310 3.91 -10.80 3.07
N ARG A 311 4.96 -10.03 2.81
CA ARG A 311 6.30 -10.29 3.35
C ARG A 311 6.29 -10.37 4.88
N MET A 312 5.62 -9.44 5.55
CA MET A 312 5.52 -9.43 7.01
C MET A 312 4.72 -10.62 7.57
N ILE A 313 3.69 -11.07 6.87
CA ILE A 313 3.00 -12.33 7.21
C ILE A 313 3.94 -13.53 7.03
N GLY A 314 4.71 -13.58 5.94
CA GLY A 314 5.72 -14.61 5.71
C GLY A 314 6.77 -14.66 6.83
N VAL A 315 7.22 -13.50 7.32
CA VAL A 315 8.11 -13.40 8.48
C VAL A 315 7.45 -13.96 9.75
N ALA A 316 6.18 -13.64 9.99
CA ALA A 316 5.43 -14.16 11.14
C ALA A 316 5.32 -15.70 11.08
N VAL A 317 4.92 -16.26 9.94
CA VAL A 317 4.90 -17.72 9.71
C VAL A 317 6.31 -18.32 9.91
N GLY A 318 7.34 -17.64 9.39
CA GLY A 318 8.75 -18.00 9.55
C GLY A 318 9.18 -18.16 11.01
N ARG A 319 8.71 -17.29 11.90
CA ARG A 319 8.98 -17.39 13.35
C ARG A 319 8.34 -18.64 13.96
N GLU A 320 7.10 -18.93 13.61
CA GLU A 320 6.36 -20.09 14.14
C GLU A 320 7.02 -21.42 13.74
N ILE A 321 7.62 -21.50 12.55
CA ILE A 321 8.35 -22.67 12.07
C ILE A 321 9.83 -22.71 12.50
N GLY A 322 10.27 -21.77 13.35
CA GLY A 322 11.60 -21.77 13.95
C GLY A 322 12.72 -21.12 13.13
N TRP A 323 12.42 -20.15 12.25
CA TRP A 323 13.49 -19.32 11.68
C TRP A 323 14.26 -18.57 12.78
N SER A 324 15.55 -18.38 12.55
CA SER A 324 16.40 -17.65 13.51
C SER A 324 15.92 -16.21 13.69
N VAL A 325 16.06 -15.71 14.92
CA VAL A 325 15.77 -14.31 15.26
C VAL A 325 16.50 -13.35 14.33
N GLN A 326 17.79 -13.61 14.08
CA GLN A 326 18.62 -12.83 13.15
C GLN A 326 18.01 -12.74 11.74
N ARG A 327 17.48 -13.85 11.20
CA ARG A 327 16.84 -13.85 9.87
C ARG A 327 15.59 -12.96 9.87
N THR A 328 14.74 -13.11 10.89
CA THR A 328 13.47 -12.39 10.97
C THR A 328 13.65 -10.90 11.28
N ASP A 329 14.65 -10.56 12.09
CA ASP A 329 14.96 -9.17 12.43
C ASP A 329 15.62 -8.44 11.26
N ARG A 330 16.47 -9.11 10.47
CA ARG A 330 16.98 -8.55 9.22
C ARG A 330 15.85 -8.18 8.26
N MET A 331 14.89 -9.09 8.05
CA MET A 331 13.75 -8.83 7.15
C MET A 331 12.86 -7.69 7.68
N ARG A 332 12.66 -7.59 8.99
CA ARG A 332 11.92 -6.48 9.62
C ARG A 332 12.68 -5.16 9.49
N GLY A 333 14.00 -5.17 9.67
CA GLY A 333 14.81 -3.97 9.56
C GLY A 333 14.87 -3.42 8.13
N GLU A 334 14.91 -4.28 7.10
CA GLU A 334 14.73 -3.86 5.69
C GLU A 334 13.40 -3.12 5.48
N TYR A 335 12.31 -3.68 6.01
CA TYR A 335 10.98 -3.07 5.95
C TYR A 335 10.95 -1.70 6.65
N THR A 336 11.43 -1.62 7.89
CA THR A 336 11.44 -0.37 8.65
C THR A 336 12.32 0.69 8.00
N ALA A 337 13.51 0.31 7.50
CA ALA A 337 14.42 1.23 6.82
C ALA A 337 13.80 1.77 5.52
N TYR A 338 13.09 0.93 4.77
CA TYR A 338 12.38 1.35 3.58
C TYR A 338 11.21 2.28 3.89
N LEU A 339 10.38 1.97 4.89
CA LEU A 339 9.31 2.87 5.32
C LEU A 339 9.86 4.21 5.82
N ALA A 340 10.94 4.20 6.59
CA ALA A 340 11.63 5.43 6.99
C ALA A 340 12.13 6.20 5.76
N SER A 341 12.60 5.53 4.71
CA SER A 341 12.96 6.20 3.46
C SER A 341 11.77 6.84 2.74
N LEU A 342 10.57 6.24 2.84
CA LEU A 342 9.34 6.83 2.32
C LEU A 342 8.93 8.05 3.15
N ALA A 343 9.12 8.00 4.47
CA ALA A 343 8.86 9.12 5.38
C ALA A 343 9.90 10.25 5.25
N ASP A 344 11.18 9.95 5.08
CA ASP A 344 12.24 10.94 4.76
C ASP A 344 12.00 11.55 3.37
N SER A 345 11.33 10.79 2.51
CA SER A 345 10.80 11.34 1.27
C SER A 345 9.52 12.14 1.54
N GLY A 346 8.75 11.86 2.57
CA GLY A 346 7.53 12.57 2.93
C GLY A 346 7.79 13.88 3.68
N VAL A 347 7.58 15.00 2.99
CA VAL A 347 7.01 16.26 3.51
C VAL A 347 7.66 16.83 4.78
N PRO A 348 8.64 17.77 4.68
CA PRO A 348 8.56 18.91 5.59
C PRO A 348 7.17 19.49 5.40
N GLU A 349 6.33 19.43 6.45
CA GLU A 349 4.94 19.91 6.43
C GLU A 349 4.83 21.17 5.56
N ARG A 350 4.20 21.02 4.39
CA ARG A 350 3.70 22.14 3.59
C ARG A 350 4.79 23.12 3.10
N SER A 351 6.01 22.66 2.81
CA SER A 351 6.98 23.51 2.11
C SER A 351 6.66 23.61 0.62
N ALA A 352 6.95 24.77 0.01
CA ALA A 352 6.84 25.00 -1.44
C ALA A 352 7.56 23.93 -2.29
N GLU A 353 8.60 23.32 -1.73
CA GLU A 353 9.36 22.24 -2.36
C GLU A 353 8.56 20.95 -2.59
N SER A 354 7.48 20.74 -1.82
CA SER A 354 6.65 19.53 -1.92
C SER A 354 5.82 19.46 -3.21
N LEU A 355 5.49 20.61 -3.81
CA LEU A 355 4.67 20.70 -5.03
C LEU A 355 5.49 21.00 -6.30
N GLY A 356 6.81 21.16 -6.19
CA GLY A 356 7.68 21.43 -7.33
C GLY A 356 7.82 20.23 -8.28
N CYS A 357 8.01 20.47 -9.58
CA CYS A 357 8.06 19.39 -10.59
C CYS A 357 9.17 18.37 -10.35
N ALA A 358 10.34 18.80 -9.87
CA ALA A 358 11.44 17.88 -9.59
C ALA A 358 11.07 16.86 -8.49
N ARG A 359 10.30 17.28 -7.49
CA ARG A 359 9.80 16.42 -6.43
C ARG A 359 8.78 15.42 -6.96
N ILE A 360 7.74 15.94 -7.63
CA ILE A 360 6.67 15.12 -8.21
C ILE A 360 7.25 14.10 -9.19
N ARG A 361 8.20 14.48 -10.04
CA ARG A 361 8.87 13.56 -10.98
C ARG A 361 9.57 12.41 -10.24
N ARG A 362 10.35 12.71 -9.19
CA ARG A 362 11.00 11.66 -8.38
C ARG A 362 10.00 10.72 -7.71
N ASP A 363 8.88 11.23 -7.24
CA ASP A 363 7.84 10.42 -6.60
C ASP A 363 7.11 9.55 -7.62
N LEU A 364 6.76 10.08 -8.79
CA LEU A 364 6.19 9.30 -9.89
C LEU A 364 7.17 8.24 -10.42
N ASP A 365 8.47 8.57 -10.56
CA ASP A 365 9.50 7.60 -10.96
C ASP A 365 9.60 6.44 -9.97
N ARG A 366 9.53 6.75 -8.67
CA ARG A 366 9.51 5.74 -7.61
C ARG A 366 8.26 4.88 -7.72
N LEU A 367 7.09 5.47 -7.89
CA LEU A 367 5.83 4.74 -8.03
C LEU A 367 5.79 3.91 -9.31
N ARG A 368 6.45 4.34 -10.40
CA ARG A 368 6.65 3.51 -11.61
C ARG A 368 7.46 2.27 -11.28
N ARG A 369 8.58 2.40 -10.55
CA ARG A 369 9.38 1.26 -10.10
C ARG A 369 8.57 0.34 -9.18
N THR A 370 7.84 0.89 -8.21
CA THR A 370 6.98 0.10 -7.30
C THR A 370 5.88 -0.63 -8.06
N ALA A 371 5.23 -0.01 -9.03
CA ALA A 371 4.21 -0.66 -9.86
C ALA A 371 4.80 -1.78 -10.73
N ALA A 372 6.04 -1.61 -11.22
CA ALA A 372 6.70 -2.62 -12.05
C ALA A 372 7.26 -3.81 -11.25
N LEU A 373 7.77 -3.57 -10.04
CA LEU A 373 8.51 -4.56 -9.23
C LEU A 373 7.71 -5.10 -8.04
N GLY A 374 6.61 -4.45 -7.67
CA GLY A 374 6.03 -4.56 -6.34
C GLY A 374 6.80 -3.78 -5.28
N GLU A 375 6.20 -3.55 -4.12
CA GLU A 375 6.83 -2.93 -2.97
C GLU A 375 8.06 -3.70 -2.48
N VAL A 376 8.00 -5.03 -2.44
CA VAL A 376 9.13 -5.85 -1.99
C VAL A 376 10.30 -5.74 -2.96
N GLY A 377 10.02 -5.72 -4.27
CA GLY A 377 11.05 -5.53 -5.30
C GLY A 377 11.68 -4.14 -5.21
N ALA A 378 10.87 -3.09 -5.12
CA ALA A 378 11.32 -1.71 -4.96
C ALA A 378 12.11 -1.50 -3.65
N MET A 379 11.68 -2.14 -2.56
CA MET A 379 12.40 -2.14 -1.29
C MET A 379 13.79 -2.78 -1.43
N ARG A 380 13.87 -3.97 -2.04
CA ARG A 380 15.15 -4.67 -2.24
C ARG A 380 16.11 -3.84 -3.08
N GLU A 381 15.64 -3.28 -4.19
CA GLU A 381 16.43 -2.38 -5.03
C GLU A 381 16.96 -1.18 -4.22
N TRP A 382 16.10 -0.56 -3.40
CA TRP A 382 16.48 0.55 -2.54
C TRP A 382 17.50 0.16 -1.47
N VAL A 383 17.33 -0.99 -0.80
CA VAL A 383 18.29 -1.50 0.19
C VAL A 383 19.65 -1.73 -0.47
N THR A 384 19.68 -2.37 -1.65
CA THR A 384 20.92 -2.58 -2.41
C THR A 384 21.57 -1.26 -2.82
N ALA A 385 20.79 -0.29 -3.32
CA ALA A 385 21.32 1.00 -3.80
C ALA A 385 21.79 1.92 -2.68
N SER A 386 21.11 1.92 -1.54
CA SER A 386 21.42 2.83 -0.42
C SER A 386 22.65 2.40 0.39
N GLY A 387 23.04 1.12 0.31
CA GLY A 387 24.07 0.55 1.17
C GLY A 387 23.74 0.61 2.67
N LYS A 388 22.53 1.07 3.04
CA LYS A 388 22.08 1.12 4.43
C LYS A 388 21.89 -0.32 4.88
N PRO A 389 22.53 -0.74 5.98
CA PRO A 389 22.36 -2.09 6.46
C PRO A 389 20.89 -2.31 6.80
N ALA A 390 20.38 -3.49 6.44
CA ALA A 390 19.09 -4.03 6.83
C ALA A 390 18.85 -4.08 8.36
N TRP A 391 19.82 -3.65 9.16
CA TRP A 391 19.85 -3.79 10.60
C TRP A 391 20.57 -2.61 11.23
N VAL A 392 19.84 -1.81 12.00
CA VAL A 392 20.42 -0.97 13.04
C VAL A 392 20.43 -1.84 14.28
N ASP A 393 21.62 -2.11 14.82
CA ASP A 393 21.77 -2.81 16.09
C ASP A 393 20.96 -2.04 17.15
N PRO A 394 19.91 -2.61 17.75
CA PRO A 394 19.16 -1.92 18.80
C PRO A 394 20.02 -1.69 20.06
N VAL A 395 21.25 -2.22 20.11
CA VAL A 395 22.18 -2.15 21.25
C VAL A 395 23.32 -1.13 21.04
N ARG A 396 23.31 -0.34 19.96
CA ARG A 396 24.30 0.74 19.76
C ARG A 396 23.82 2.12 20.19
#